data_AF-A0A7J4G3U4-F1
#
_entry.id   AF-A0A7J4G3U4-F1
#
_cell.length_a   1.000
_cell.length_b   1.000
_cell.length_c   1.000
_cell.angle_alpha   90.00
_cell.angle_beta   90.00
_cell.angle_gamma   90.00
#
_symmetry.space_group_name_H-M   'P 1'
#
loop_
_entity.id
_entity.type
_entity.pdbx_description
1 polymer ?
#
loop_
_entity_poly.entity_id
_entity_poly.type
_entity_poly.pdbx_seq_one_letter_code
_entity_poly.pdbx_strand_id
1 'polypeptide(L)'
;MVEFDEAMNILENKARRQILRHLVKEPHYPLQLSELLEISQQAVMKHLKVLENAEFVESERVPSERGGPPKKMYRVNQSFSVRLDLGPNLFRAEHRTMPGGGPMKLSNKLPSELDEVINRLGTRRKLPMAEAIDILAELDRALEKIDESRDAVIALHQQIMHKVTPSVSEHSESYEERIMAREIMNQPRRPLDLDLFSHSLRIQSTDAESMMESLRDQLMRDFAANSGNFVAARDGTPLPWWLIR
;
A
#
# COMPACT_ATOMS: atom_id res chain seq x y z
N MET A 1 7.01 -12.67 1.07
CA MET A 1 6.32 -11.39 1.38
C MET A 1 4.92 -11.74 1.79
N VAL A 2 4.51 -11.27 2.96
CA VAL A 2 3.18 -11.52 3.52
C VAL A 2 2.14 -10.79 2.66
N GLU A 3 1.03 -11.44 2.33
CA GLU A 3 -0.08 -10.80 1.61
C GLU A 3 -0.78 -9.74 2.50
N PHE A 4 -1.45 -8.74 1.91
CA PHE A 4 -2.09 -7.66 2.67
C PHE A 4 -3.02 -8.20 3.77
N ASP A 5 -3.85 -9.19 3.44
CA ASP A 5 -4.81 -9.79 4.37
C ASP A 5 -4.12 -10.51 5.53
N GLU A 6 -3.02 -11.20 5.26
CA GLU A 6 -2.23 -11.88 6.27
C GLU A 6 -1.54 -10.86 7.19
N ALA A 7 -0.98 -9.78 6.62
CA ALA A 7 -0.38 -8.69 7.40
C ALA A 7 -1.42 -8.03 8.31
N MET A 8 -2.64 -7.79 7.81
CA MET A 8 -3.75 -7.25 8.59
C MET A 8 -4.19 -8.19 9.71
N ASN A 9 -4.37 -9.49 9.42
CA ASN A 9 -4.71 -10.49 10.43
C ASN A 9 -3.65 -10.53 11.54
N ILE A 10 -2.36 -10.46 11.20
CA ILE A 10 -1.28 -10.40 12.18
C ILE A 10 -1.34 -9.10 13.00
N LEU A 11 -1.48 -7.96 12.33
CA LEU A 11 -1.46 -6.66 12.98
C LEU A 11 -2.74 -6.35 13.75
N GLU A 12 -3.85 -7.07 13.55
CA GLU A 12 -5.11 -6.89 14.28
C GLU A 12 -4.95 -7.02 15.81
N ASN A 13 -4.06 -7.91 16.26
CA ASN A 13 -3.90 -8.18 17.68
C ASN A 13 -3.02 -7.13 18.36
N LYS A 14 -3.55 -6.49 19.42
CA LYS A 14 -2.86 -5.46 20.20
C LYS A 14 -1.52 -5.94 20.77
N ALA A 15 -1.43 -7.14 21.34
CA ALA A 15 -0.20 -7.66 21.93
C ALA A 15 0.90 -7.87 20.87
N ARG A 16 0.54 -8.35 19.67
CA ARG A 16 1.49 -8.44 18.53
C ARG A 16 2.04 -7.06 18.15
N ARG A 17 1.18 -6.04 18.04
CA ARG A 17 1.64 -4.66 17.78
C ARG A 17 2.53 -4.11 18.88
N GLN A 18 2.23 -4.43 20.14
CA GLN A 18 3.04 -4.01 21.28
C GLN A 18 4.42 -4.68 21.27
N ILE A 19 4.48 -5.99 21.05
CA ILE A 19 5.74 -6.73 20.90
C ILE A 19 6.59 -6.09 19.80
N LEU A 20 6.03 -5.85 18.61
CA LEU A 20 6.74 -5.21 17.51
C LEU A 20 7.28 -3.83 17.90
N ARG A 21 6.49 -3.01 18.60
CA ARG A 21 6.93 -1.68 19.07
C ARG A 21 8.15 -1.73 20.01
N HIS A 22 8.32 -2.79 20.80
CA HIS A 22 9.54 -2.99 21.60
C HIS A 22 10.70 -3.50 20.74
N LEU A 23 10.43 -4.49 19.87
CA LEU A 23 11.45 -5.11 19.02
C LEU A 23 12.04 -4.19 17.94
N VAL A 24 11.33 -3.12 17.55
CA VAL A 24 11.86 -2.08 16.64
C VAL A 24 12.93 -1.22 17.33
N LYS A 25 12.90 -1.09 18.66
CA LYS A 25 13.88 -0.28 19.41
C LYS A 25 15.15 -1.07 19.70
N GLU A 26 15.00 -2.30 20.19
CA GLU A 26 16.11 -3.19 20.51
C GLU A 26 15.64 -4.66 20.55
N PRO A 27 16.54 -5.64 20.33
CA PRO A 27 16.19 -7.05 20.45
C PRO A 27 15.82 -7.44 21.88
N HIS A 28 14.79 -8.27 22.05
CA HIS A 28 14.36 -8.74 23.37
C HIS A 28 14.20 -10.26 23.42
N TYR A 29 14.40 -10.86 24.60
CA TYR A 29 13.98 -12.24 24.88
C TYR A 29 12.57 -12.30 25.48
N PRO A 30 11.86 -13.45 25.41
CA PRO A 30 10.44 -13.53 25.78
C PRO A 30 10.09 -13.06 27.20
N LEU A 31 10.96 -13.30 28.18
CA LEU A 31 10.71 -12.90 29.56
C LEU A 31 10.74 -11.37 29.74
N GLN A 32 11.64 -10.64 29.07
CA GLN A 32 11.62 -9.16 29.10
C GLN A 32 10.32 -8.62 28.51
N LEU A 33 9.88 -9.19 27.38
CA LEU A 33 8.63 -8.79 26.76
C LEU A 33 7.42 -9.08 27.65
N SER A 34 7.42 -10.18 28.41
CA SER A 34 6.33 -10.43 29.37
C SER A 34 6.29 -9.42 30.51
N GLU A 35 7.45 -9.00 31.01
CA GLU A 35 7.55 -7.98 32.06
C GLU A 35 7.12 -6.60 31.53
N LEU A 36 7.59 -6.20 30.35
CA LEU A 36 7.26 -4.92 29.72
C LEU A 36 5.79 -4.79 29.31
N LEU A 37 5.16 -5.90 28.94
CA LEU A 37 3.78 -5.94 28.43
C LEU A 37 2.77 -6.40 29.46
N GLU A 38 3.21 -6.80 30.65
CA GLU A 38 2.37 -7.33 31.73
C GLU A 38 1.47 -8.50 31.28
N ILE A 39 1.99 -9.37 30.41
CA ILE A 39 1.31 -10.59 29.94
C ILE A 39 2.16 -11.82 30.20
N SER A 40 1.55 -13.00 30.26
CA SER A 40 2.30 -14.23 30.54
C SER A 40 3.37 -14.52 29.48
N GLN A 41 4.52 -15.06 29.91
CA GLN A 41 5.59 -15.46 29.00
C GLN A 41 5.11 -16.46 27.93
N GLN A 42 4.18 -17.34 28.28
CA GLN A 42 3.55 -18.27 27.34
C GLN A 42 2.74 -17.55 26.26
N ALA A 43 2.01 -16.49 26.61
CA ALA A 43 1.28 -15.66 25.66
C ALA A 43 2.25 -14.92 24.71
N VAL A 44 3.32 -14.35 25.26
CA VAL A 44 4.39 -13.72 24.46
C VAL A 44 4.98 -14.72 23.47
N MET A 45 5.34 -15.92 23.91
CA MET A 45 5.87 -16.96 23.03
C MET A 45 4.91 -17.35 21.91
N LYS A 46 3.61 -17.45 22.21
CA LYS A 46 2.59 -17.72 21.18
C LYS A 46 2.56 -16.60 20.13
N HIS A 47 2.60 -15.34 20.55
CA HIS A 47 2.62 -14.21 19.64
C HIS A 47 3.92 -14.14 18.81
N LEU A 48 5.07 -14.35 19.44
CA LEU A 48 6.37 -14.37 18.76
C LEU A 48 6.42 -15.47 17.70
N LYS A 49 5.85 -16.66 17.96
CA LYS A 49 5.79 -17.73 16.96
C LYS A 49 4.96 -17.32 15.74
N VAL A 50 3.83 -16.64 15.94
CA VAL A 50 3.02 -16.14 14.82
C VAL A 50 3.77 -15.06 14.03
N LEU A 51 4.44 -14.14 14.72
CA LEU A 51 5.25 -13.10 14.08
C LEU A 51 6.47 -13.68 13.33
N GLU A 52 7.10 -14.71 13.87
CA GLU A 52 8.26 -15.40 13.29
C GLU A 52 7.85 -16.17 12.03
N ASN A 53 6.74 -16.90 12.09
CA ASN A 53 6.20 -17.63 10.93
C ASN A 53 5.83 -16.70 9.76
N ALA A 54 5.43 -15.47 10.05
CA ALA A 54 5.10 -14.46 9.06
C ALA A 54 6.28 -13.56 8.68
N GLU A 55 7.50 -13.88 9.11
CA GLU A 55 8.72 -13.12 8.79
C GLU A 55 8.74 -11.67 9.33
N PHE A 56 7.82 -11.29 10.22
CA PHE A 56 7.84 -9.97 10.89
C PHE A 56 9.01 -9.86 11.86
N VAL A 57 9.38 -10.97 12.48
CA VAL A 57 10.52 -11.06 13.39
C VAL A 57 11.36 -12.27 13.03
N GLU A 58 12.65 -12.19 13.31
CA GLU A 58 13.54 -13.34 13.30
C GLU A 58 14.12 -13.54 14.69
N SER A 59 14.74 -14.69 14.90
CA SER A 59 15.34 -15.04 16.18
C SER A 59 16.76 -15.54 16.06
N GLU A 60 17.55 -15.21 17.08
CA GLU A 60 18.96 -15.58 17.18
C GLU A 60 19.26 -16.11 18.57
N ARG A 61 20.15 -17.11 18.65
CA ARG A 61 20.64 -17.62 19.94
C ARG A 61 21.86 -16.83 20.36
N VAL A 62 21.69 -16.00 21.38
CA VAL A 62 22.77 -15.18 21.93
C VAL A 62 23.31 -15.84 23.20
N PRO A 63 24.65 -16.01 23.34
CA PRO A 63 25.26 -16.49 24.58
C PRO A 63 24.85 -15.63 25.78
N SER A 64 24.61 -16.26 26.93
CA SER A 64 24.29 -15.52 28.14
C SER A 64 25.55 -14.93 28.76
N GLU A 65 25.55 -13.62 29.07
CA GLU A 65 26.69 -12.95 29.72
C GLU A 65 27.05 -13.55 31.09
N ARG A 66 26.09 -14.18 31.78
CA ARG A 66 26.28 -14.74 33.13
C ARG A 66 26.45 -16.28 33.15
N GLY A 67 26.87 -16.88 32.04
CA GLY A 67 27.10 -18.34 31.96
C GLY A 67 25.83 -19.21 32.02
N GLY A 68 24.65 -18.60 31.85
CA GLY A 68 23.39 -19.33 31.72
C GLY A 68 23.19 -19.92 30.31
N PRO A 69 22.12 -20.71 30.10
CA PRO A 69 21.79 -21.24 28.78
C PRO A 69 21.60 -20.09 27.76
N PRO A 70 21.93 -20.31 26.48
CA PRO A 70 21.76 -19.30 25.42
C PRO A 70 20.33 -18.78 25.36
N LYS A 71 20.17 -17.46 25.22
CA LYS A 71 18.86 -16.82 25.14
C LYS A 71 18.45 -16.67 23.68
N LYS A 72 17.21 -17.06 23.37
CA LYS A 72 16.58 -16.79 22.07
C LYS A 72 16.11 -15.33 22.06
N MET A 73 16.86 -14.47 21.36
CA MET A 73 16.55 -13.06 21.17
C MET A 73 15.74 -12.90 19.88
N TYR A 74 14.79 -11.97 19.89
CA TYR A 74 13.97 -11.65 18.72
C TYR A 74 14.27 -10.23 18.23
N ARG A 75 14.25 -10.02 16.91
CA ARG A 75 14.39 -8.70 16.28
C ARG A 75 13.52 -8.59 15.03
N VAL A 76 13.15 -7.37 14.64
CA VAL A 76 12.44 -7.13 13.37
C VAL A 76 13.41 -7.31 12.19
N ASN A 77 12.98 -8.02 11.14
CA ASN A 77 13.81 -8.35 9.97
C ASN A 77 13.36 -7.65 8.67
N GLN A 78 12.18 -7.02 8.65
CA GLN A 78 11.64 -6.41 7.43
C GLN A 78 11.11 -5.00 7.64
N SER A 79 11.21 -4.19 6.59
CA SER A 79 10.62 -2.86 6.51
C SER A 79 9.61 -2.84 5.37
N PHE A 80 8.33 -2.64 5.72
CA PHE A 80 7.22 -2.60 4.79
C PHE A 80 6.23 -1.49 5.19
N SER A 81 5.34 -1.13 4.28
CA SER A 81 4.22 -0.22 4.50
C SER A 81 2.92 -0.89 4.08
N VAL A 82 1.96 -0.87 4.99
CA VAL A 82 0.56 -1.22 4.74
C VAL A 82 -0.24 0.08 4.73
N ARG A 83 -1.07 0.26 3.72
CA ARG A 83 -1.92 1.44 3.55
C ARG A 83 -3.33 1.02 3.20
N LEU A 84 -4.30 1.62 3.88
CA LEU A 84 -5.73 1.39 3.68
C LEU A 84 -6.43 2.74 3.60
N ASP A 85 -7.04 3.05 2.46
CA ASP A 85 -7.93 4.19 2.31
C ASP A 85 -9.37 3.70 2.12
N LEU A 86 -10.30 4.30 2.86
CA LEU A 86 -11.72 3.94 2.85
C LEU A 86 -12.58 5.20 2.80
N GLY A 87 -13.55 5.24 1.89
CA GLY A 87 -14.59 6.26 1.85
C GLY A 87 -15.65 5.96 0.78
N PRO A 88 -16.62 6.86 0.56
CA PRO A 88 -17.61 6.69 -0.50
C PRO A 88 -16.91 6.55 -1.87
N ASN A 89 -17.20 5.46 -2.58
CA ASN A 89 -16.54 5.13 -3.85
C ASN A 89 -15.00 5.05 -3.78
N LEU A 90 -14.43 4.77 -2.59
CA LEU A 90 -12.99 4.61 -2.39
C LEU A 90 -12.72 3.40 -1.50
N PHE A 91 -12.05 2.41 -2.07
CA PHE A 91 -11.41 1.34 -1.33
C PHE A 91 -10.05 1.08 -1.95
N ARG A 92 -8.97 1.38 -1.21
CA ARG A 92 -7.60 1.16 -1.68
C ARG A 92 -6.81 0.48 -0.59
N ALA A 93 -6.35 -0.73 -0.87
CA ALA A 93 -5.47 -1.50 -0.01
C ALA A 93 -4.14 -1.70 -0.73
N GLU A 94 -3.04 -1.28 -0.10
CA GLU A 94 -1.70 -1.46 -0.65
C GLU A 94 -0.77 -2.05 0.39
N HIS A 95 0.01 -3.03 -0.04
CA HIS A 95 1.16 -3.53 0.69
C HIS A 95 2.41 -3.34 -0.18
N ARG A 96 3.42 -2.64 0.36
CA ARG A 96 4.68 -2.38 -0.33
C ARG A 96 5.86 -2.64 0.59
N THR A 97 6.94 -3.17 0.05
CA THR A 97 8.23 -3.18 0.75
C THR A 97 8.85 -1.78 0.70
N MET A 98 9.54 -1.41 1.77
CA MET A 98 10.29 -0.15 1.73
C MET A 98 11.50 -0.29 0.81
N PRO A 99 11.83 0.75 0.01
CA PRO A 99 13.00 0.70 -0.85
C PRO A 99 14.26 0.59 0.02
N GLY A 100 15.02 -0.49 -0.16
CA GLY A 100 16.32 -0.64 0.46
C GLY A 100 17.38 0.24 -0.19
N GLY A 101 18.37 0.65 0.59
CA GLY A 101 19.53 1.40 0.09
C GLY A 101 19.91 2.59 0.97
N GLY A 102 21.14 3.07 0.79
CA GLY A 102 21.60 4.31 1.45
C GLY A 102 21.04 5.57 0.76
N PRO A 103 21.35 6.77 1.30
CA PRO A 103 20.82 8.05 0.83
C PRO A 103 20.91 8.27 -0.69
N MET A 104 22.02 7.85 -1.32
CA MET A 104 22.25 7.98 -2.76
C MET A 104 21.32 7.14 -3.65
N LYS A 105 20.81 6.00 -3.17
CA LYS A 105 19.81 5.23 -3.94
C LYS A 105 18.42 5.85 -3.81
N LEU A 106 18.18 6.58 -2.73
CA LEU A 106 16.90 7.19 -2.41
C LEU A 106 16.75 8.59 -3.02
N SER A 107 17.87 9.30 -3.28
CA SER A 107 17.88 10.67 -3.81
C SER A 107 16.96 10.87 -5.01
N ASN A 108 16.96 9.94 -5.97
CA ASN A 108 16.14 10.05 -7.19
C ASN A 108 14.62 9.96 -6.94
N LYS A 109 14.20 9.57 -5.74
CA LYS A 109 12.79 9.44 -5.35
C LYS A 109 12.38 10.45 -4.29
N LEU A 110 13.31 11.23 -3.76
CA LEU A 110 13.04 12.21 -2.72
C LEU A 110 12.59 13.54 -3.37
N PRO A 111 11.71 14.30 -2.71
CA PRO A 111 11.46 15.69 -3.08
C PRO A 111 12.75 16.50 -3.07
N SER A 112 12.90 17.45 -3.99
CA SER A 112 14.08 18.32 -4.10
C SER A 112 14.34 19.14 -2.83
N GLU A 113 13.30 19.38 -2.02
CA GLU A 113 13.40 20.02 -0.71
C GLU A 113 14.30 19.25 0.29
N LEU A 114 14.55 17.96 0.06
CA LEU A 114 15.41 17.12 0.90
C LEU A 114 16.85 16.97 0.38
N ASP A 115 17.22 17.65 -0.71
CA ASP A 115 18.57 17.56 -1.28
C ASP A 115 19.66 18.00 -0.28
N GLU A 116 19.37 19.00 0.55
CA GLU A 116 20.28 19.45 1.61
C GLU A 116 20.46 18.41 2.72
N VAL A 117 19.40 17.68 3.09
CA VAL A 117 19.48 16.58 4.06
C VAL A 117 20.42 15.49 3.55
N ILE A 118 20.32 15.14 2.26
CA ILE A 118 21.19 14.14 1.62
C ILE A 118 22.66 14.60 1.66
N ASN A 119 22.91 15.88 1.38
CA ASN A 119 24.26 16.45 1.40
C ASN A 119 24.87 16.44 2.82
N ARG A 120 24.08 16.74 3.85
CA ARG A 120 24.50 16.70 5.26
C ARG A 120 24.85 15.30 5.73
N LEU A 121 24.07 14.30 5.30
CA LEU A 121 24.35 12.88 5.58
C LEU A 121 25.66 12.43 4.94
N GLY A 122 25.91 12.83 3.69
CA GLY A 122 27.13 12.48 2.95
C GLY A 122 27.46 10.98 3.02
N THR A 123 28.72 10.65 3.27
CA THR A 123 29.21 9.27 3.48
C THR A 123 29.51 8.95 4.95
N ARG A 124 29.09 9.82 5.88
CA ARG A 124 29.46 9.71 7.30
C ARG A 124 28.78 8.51 7.93
N ARG A 125 29.54 7.72 8.68
CA ARG A 125 29.00 6.54 9.41
C ARG A 125 28.31 6.88 10.73
N LYS A 126 28.55 8.07 11.29
CA LYS A 126 28.00 8.51 12.58
C LYS A 126 27.51 9.95 12.45
N LEU A 127 26.39 10.23 13.10
CA LEU A 127 25.77 11.55 13.17
C LEU A 127 25.64 11.95 14.65
N PRO A 128 26.03 13.19 15.03
CA PRO A 128 25.72 13.74 16.34
C PRO A 128 24.21 13.74 16.59
N MET A 129 23.81 13.52 17.85
CA MET A 129 22.38 13.42 18.21
C MET A 129 21.59 14.68 17.84
N ALA A 130 22.15 15.88 18.08
CA ALA A 130 21.50 17.14 17.75
C ALA A 130 21.21 17.24 16.24
N GLU A 131 22.21 16.95 15.40
CA GLU A 131 22.05 16.94 13.94
C GLU A 131 21.03 15.89 13.48
N ALA A 132 21.01 14.71 14.10
CA ALA A 132 20.04 13.67 13.78
C ALA A 132 18.60 14.11 14.11
N ILE A 133 18.39 14.78 15.25
CA ILE A 133 17.06 15.32 15.62
C ILE A 133 16.60 16.34 14.59
N ASP A 134 17.47 17.26 14.17
CA ASP A 134 17.14 18.28 13.18
C ASP A 134 16.78 17.65 11.82
N ILE A 135 17.58 16.68 11.37
CA ILE A 135 17.30 15.93 10.13
C ILE A 135 15.96 15.19 10.21
N LEU A 136 15.69 14.51 11.32
CA LEU A 136 14.42 13.80 11.51
C LEU A 136 13.23 14.76 11.47
N ALA A 137 13.34 15.94 12.10
CA ALA A 137 12.30 16.95 12.04
C ALA A 137 12.05 17.48 10.61
N GLU A 138 13.10 17.63 9.80
CA GLU A 138 12.96 17.99 8.37
C GLU A 138 12.29 16.88 7.56
N LEU A 139 12.63 15.61 7.81
CA LEU A 139 12.00 14.46 7.16
C LEU A 139 10.51 14.34 7.55
N ASP A 140 10.18 14.55 8.82
CA ASP A 140 8.80 14.50 9.31
C ASP A 140 7.94 15.59 8.65
N ARG A 141 8.44 16.82 8.54
CA ARG A 141 7.74 17.91 7.81
C ARG A 141 7.52 17.58 6.34
N ALA A 142 8.52 16.98 5.68
CA ALA A 142 8.39 16.58 4.30
C ALA A 142 7.33 15.48 4.12
N LEU A 143 7.26 14.52 5.06
CA LEU A 143 6.21 13.49 5.08
C LEU A 143 4.82 14.11 5.29
N GLU A 144 4.67 15.02 6.26
CA GLU A 144 3.39 15.72 6.51
C GLU A 144 2.89 16.43 5.25
N LYS A 145 3.77 17.16 4.55
CA LYS A 145 3.41 17.85 3.30
C LYS A 145 2.99 16.88 2.19
N ILE A 146 3.66 15.73 2.09
CA ILE A 146 3.29 14.67 1.13
C ILE A 146 1.92 14.10 1.49
N ASP A 147 1.67 13.84 2.77
CA ASP A 147 0.39 13.30 3.24
C ASP A 147 -0.76 14.29 3.02
N GLU A 148 -0.58 15.58 3.32
CA GLU A 148 -1.57 16.63 3.00
C GLU A 148 -1.89 16.70 1.51
N SER A 149 -0.85 16.69 0.67
CA SER A 149 -1.00 16.70 -0.80
C SER A 149 -1.73 15.45 -1.28
N ARG A 150 -1.41 14.30 -0.69
CA ARG A 150 -2.01 13.01 -1.00
C ARG A 150 -3.50 13.01 -0.62
N ASP A 151 -3.84 13.48 0.56
CA ASP A 151 -5.21 13.52 1.06
C ASP A 151 -6.08 14.43 0.18
N ALA A 152 -5.55 15.58 -0.26
CA ALA A 152 -6.22 16.45 -1.23
C ALA A 152 -6.51 15.75 -2.57
N VAL A 153 -5.55 14.98 -3.09
CA VAL A 153 -5.73 14.19 -4.33
C VAL A 153 -6.79 13.11 -4.15
N ILE A 154 -6.80 12.41 -3.00
CA ILE A 154 -7.81 11.40 -2.68
C ILE A 154 -9.20 12.03 -2.59
N ALA A 155 -9.33 13.18 -1.92
CA ALA A 155 -10.58 13.90 -1.81
C ALA A 155 -11.11 14.33 -3.19
N LEU A 156 -10.24 14.83 -4.07
CA LEU A 156 -10.63 15.19 -5.44
C LEU A 156 -11.04 13.97 -6.26
N HIS A 157 -10.31 12.86 -6.12
CA HIS A 157 -10.68 11.58 -6.74
C HIS A 157 -12.09 11.14 -6.30
N GLN A 158 -12.40 11.20 -5.00
CA GLN A 158 -13.74 10.89 -4.48
C GLN A 158 -14.81 11.82 -5.05
N GLN A 159 -14.53 13.11 -5.18
CA GLN A 159 -15.47 14.07 -5.78
C GLN A 159 -15.75 13.74 -7.24
N ILE A 160 -14.74 13.37 -8.03
CA ILE A 160 -14.91 12.93 -9.42
C ILE A 160 -15.76 11.66 -9.46
N MET A 161 -15.43 10.65 -8.66
CA MET A 161 -16.20 9.41 -8.59
C MET A 161 -17.66 9.63 -8.18
N HIS A 162 -17.91 10.55 -7.25
CA HIS A 162 -19.26 10.93 -6.84
C HIS A 162 -20.04 11.58 -7.98
N LYS A 163 -19.41 12.44 -8.79
CA LYS A 163 -20.05 13.08 -9.94
C LYS A 163 -20.36 12.11 -11.10
N VAL A 164 -19.51 11.11 -11.31
CA VAL A 164 -19.66 10.15 -12.42
C VAL A 164 -20.61 9.00 -12.07
N THR A 165 -20.76 8.67 -10.77
CA THR A 165 -21.60 7.57 -10.31
C THR A 165 -23.05 7.63 -10.84
N PRO A 166 -23.78 8.77 -10.78
CA PRO A 166 -25.13 8.86 -11.33
C PRO A 166 -25.19 8.61 -12.84
N SER A 167 -24.26 9.18 -13.61
CA SER A 167 -24.19 8.99 -15.05
C SER A 167 -23.98 7.52 -15.42
N VAL A 168 -23.09 6.82 -14.71
CA VAL A 168 -22.91 5.37 -14.92
C VAL A 168 -24.19 4.60 -14.58
N SER A 169 -24.88 4.97 -13.51
CA SER A 169 -26.14 4.33 -13.14
C SER A 169 -27.27 4.57 -14.15
N GLU A 170 -27.32 5.73 -14.81
CA GLU A 170 -28.33 6.07 -15.82
C GLU A 170 -28.10 5.35 -17.16
N HIS A 171 -26.83 5.12 -17.54
CA HIS A 171 -26.48 4.56 -18.85
C HIS A 171 -26.23 3.04 -18.82
N SER A 172 -26.18 2.41 -17.64
CA SER A 172 -26.04 0.96 -17.51
C SER A 172 -27.40 0.29 -17.34
N GLU A 173 -27.71 -0.65 -18.22
CA GLU A 173 -28.97 -1.41 -18.22
C GLU A 173 -28.96 -2.50 -17.13
N SER A 174 -27.79 -3.07 -16.85
CA SER A 174 -27.63 -4.17 -15.89
C SER A 174 -26.85 -3.78 -14.63
N TYR A 175 -26.93 -4.62 -13.59
CA TYR A 175 -26.11 -4.44 -12.39
C TYR A 175 -24.63 -4.72 -12.69
N GLU A 176 -24.39 -5.72 -13.52
CA GLU A 176 -23.09 -6.20 -13.96
C GLU A 176 -22.33 -5.11 -14.75
N GLU A 177 -23.01 -4.39 -15.65
CA GLU A 177 -22.45 -3.23 -16.37
C GLU A 177 -22.04 -2.12 -15.41
N ARG A 178 -22.87 -1.81 -14.40
CA ARG A 178 -22.52 -0.79 -13.39
C ARG A 178 -21.27 -1.18 -12.60
N ILE A 179 -21.13 -2.46 -12.26
CA ILE A 179 -19.95 -2.96 -11.55
C ILE A 179 -18.72 -2.93 -12.46
N MET A 180 -18.85 -3.32 -13.73
CA MET A 180 -17.77 -3.24 -14.72
C MET A 180 -17.27 -1.81 -14.91
N ALA A 181 -18.20 -0.87 -15.12
CA ALA A 181 -17.88 0.56 -15.25
C ALA A 181 -17.16 1.09 -14.01
N ARG A 182 -17.61 0.70 -12.81
CA ARG A 182 -16.96 1.08 -11.54
C ARG A 182 -15.54 0.54 -11.43
N GLU A 183 -15.29 -0.71 -11.82
CA GLU A 183 -13.95 -1.29 -11.74
C GLU A 183 -12.97 -0.60 -12.70
N ILE A 184 -13.44 -0.27 -13.90
CA ILE A 184 -12.68 0.50 -14.89
C ILE A 184 -12.37 1.91 -14.38
N MET A 185 -13.34 2.58 -13.76
CA MET A 185 -13.13 3.91 -13.16
C MET A 185 -12.16 3.87 -11.97
N ASN A 186 -12.18 2.81 -11.16
CA ASN A 186 -11.26 2.65 -10.04
C ASN A 186 -9.81 2.44 -10.50
N GLN A 187 -9.62 1.83 -11.66
CA GLN A 187 -8.29 1.55 -12.22
C GLN A 187 -8.17 2.08 -13.67
N PRO A 188 -8.19 3.41 -13.87
CA PRO A 188 -8.33 4.05 -15.18
C PRO A 188 -7.13 3.83 -16.13
N ARG A 189 -6.12 3.07 -15.72
CA ARG A 189 -4.91 2.79 -16.52
C ARG A 189 -4.56 1.32 -16.57
N ARG A 190 -5.38 0.47 -15.94
CA ARG A 190 -5.16 -0.96 -15.91
C ARG A 190 -6.25 -1.63 -16.74
N PRO A 191 -5.90 -2.53 -17.67
CA PRO A 191 -6.90 -3.34 -18.34
C PRO A 191 -7.65 -4.18 -17.29
N LEU A 192 -8.97 -4.27 -17.43
CA LEU A 192 -9.80 -5.15 -16.64
C LEU A 192 -9.53 -6.60 -17.07
N ASP A 193 -9.25 -7.47 -16.09
CA ASP A 193 -9.17 -8.92 -16.32
C ASP A 193 -10.59 -9.49 -16.39
N LEU A 194 -11.06 -9.75 -17.60
CA LEU A 194 -12.42 -10.19 -17.87
C LEU A 194 -12.71 -11.60 -17.33
N ASP A 195 -11.71 -12.46 -17.24
CA ASP A 195 -11.87 -13.82 -16.70
C ASP A 195 -12.02 -13.80 -15.19
N LEU A 196 -11.21 -12.99 -14.49
CA LEU A 196 -11.38 -12.77 -13.06
C LEU A 196 -12.73 -12.09 -12.76
N PHE A 197 -13.11 -11.12 -13.59
CA PHE A 197 -14.38 -10.42 -13.47
C PHE A 197 -15.57 -11.37 -13.65
N SER A 198 -15.58 -12.17 -14.72
CA SER A 198 -16.68 -13.09 -15.02
C SER A 198 -16.86 -14.15 -13.93
N HIS A 199 -15.75 -14.67 -13.39
CA HIS A 199 -15.76 -15.61 -12.27
C HIS A 199 -16.35 -14.98 -11.00
N SER A 200 -16.01 -13.71 -10.71
CA SER A 200 -16.48 -13.01 -9.51
C SER A 200 -17.99 -12.77 -9.52
N LEU A 201 -18.58 -12.50 -10.69
CA LEU A 201 -20.01 -12.24 -10.87
C LEU A 201 -20.81 -13.47 -11.32
N ARG A 202 -20.14 -14.61 -11.52
CA ARG A 202 -20.75 -15.88 -12.01
C ARG A 202 -21.48 -15.71 -13.35
N ILE A 203 -20.89 -14.94 -14.26
CA ILE A 203 -21.38 -14.72 -15.63
C ILE A 203 -20.49 -15.44 -16.63
N GLN A 204 -20.94 -15.60 -17.88
CA GLN A 204 -20.08 -16.15 -18.93
C GLN A 204 -19.06 -15.10 -19.40
N SER A 205 -17.85 -15.54 -19.78
CA SER A 205 -16.84 -14.63 -20.32
C SER A 205 -17.33 -13.91 -21.58
N THR A 206 -18.17 -14.54 -22.40
CA THR A 206 -18.79 -13.93 -23.58
C THR A 206 -19.69 -12.74 -23.23
N ASP A 207 -20.40 -12.82 -22.11
CA ASP A 207 -21.27 -11.73 -21.63
C ASP A 207 -20.41 -10.57 -21.11
N ALA A 208 -19.31 -10.89 -20.42
CA ALA A 208 -18.34 -9.89 -19.95
C ALA A 208 -17.65 -9.16 -21.12
N GLU A 209 -17.29 -9.87 -22.18
CA GLU A 209 -16.73 -9.26 -23.40
C GLU A 209 -17.73 -8.32 -24.08
N SER A 210 -18.99 -8.74 -24.22
CA SER A 210 -20.06 -7.91 -24.81
C SER A 210 -20.34 -6.63 -24.02
N MET A 211 -20.40 -6.75 -22.68
CA MET A 211 -20.56 -5.59 -21.79
C MET A 211 -19.37 -4.63 -21.90
N MET A 212 -18.15 -5.15 -21.95
CA MET A 212 -16.94 -4.34 -22.10
C MET A 212 -16.89 -3.61 -23.45
N GLU A 213 -17.29 -4.28 -24.53
CA GLU A 213 -17.37 -3.67 -25.85
C GLU A 213 -18.40 -2.53 -25.88
N SER A 214 -19.60 -2.76 -25.35
CA SER A 214 -20.66 -1.76 -25.25
C SER A 214 -20.22 -0.54 -24.43
N LEU A 215 -19.56 -0.77 -23.29
CA LEU A 215 -19.01 0.29 -22.44
C LEU A 215 -17.90 1.07 -23.16
N ARG A 216 -17.00 0.39 -23.87
CA ARG A 216 -15.92 1.03 -24.63
C ARG A 216 -16.49 1.95 -25.71
N ASP A 217 -17.48 1.48 -26.46
CA ASP A 217 -18.09 2.25 -27.53
C ASP A 217 -18.78 3.51 -26.98
N GLN A 218 -19.46 3.39 -25.83
CA GLN A 218 -20.05 4.54 -25.14
C GLN A 218 -18.98 5.55 -24.69
N LEU A 219 -17.92 5.09 -24.03
CA LEU A 219 -16.81 5.96 -23.59
C LEU A 219 -16.14 6.67 -24.77
N MET A 220 -15.98 5.99 -25.91
CA MET A 220 -15.42 6.58 -27.12
C MET A 220 -16.32 7.66 -27.72
N ARG A 221 -17.65 7.47 -27.71
CA ARG A 221 -18.62 8.49 -28.16
C ARG A 221 -18.58 9.72 -27.25
N ASP A 222 -18.62 9.51 -25.93
CA ASP A 222 -18.57 10.59 -24.95
C ASP A 222 -17.24 11.35 -25.02
N PHE A 223 -16.13 10.66 -25.28
CA PHE A 223 -14.84 11.28 -25.51
C PHE A 223 -14.82 12.13 -26.78
N ALA A 224 -15.31 11.61 -27.91
CA ALA A 224 -15.37 12.33 -29.18
C ALA A 224 -16.25 13.59 -29.08
N ALA A 225 -17.35 13.52 -28.33
CA ALA A 225 -18.26 14.65 -28.13
C ALA A 225 -17.66 15.75 -27.24
N ASN A 226 -16.88 15.40 -26.22
CA ASN A 226 -16.46 16.34 -25.18
C ASN A 226 -15.02 16.88 -25.32
N SER A 227 -14.13 16.15 -25.99
CA SER A 227 -12.69 16.49 -25.98
C SER A 227 -12.20 17.28 -27.21
N GLY A 228 -13.04 17.45 -28.24
CA GLY A 228 -12.63 18.07 -29.51
C GLY A 228 -11.51 17.31 -30.24
N ASN A 229 -11.11 16.13 -29.75
CA ASN A 229 -10.06 15.30 -30.30
C ASN A 229 -10.63 14.35 -31.35
N PHE A 230 -10.04 14.36 -32.54
CA PHE A 230 -10.38 13.42 -33.60
C PHE A 230 -9.65 12.09 -33.37
N VAL A 231 -10.39 11.04 -33.03
CA VAL A 231 -9.81 9.71 -32.88
C VAL A 231 -9.95 8.94 -34.20
N ALA A 232 -8.86 8.88 -34.97
CA ALA A 232 -8.79 8.11 -36.20
C ALA A 232 -8.36 6.67 -35.91
N ALA A 233 -9.30 5.72 -35.99
CA ALA A 233 -9.01 4.29 -35.99
C ALA A 233 -9.72 3.60 -37.17
N ARG A 234 -9.15 2.46 -37.59
CA ARG A 234 -9.84 1.56 -38.53
C ARG A 234 -10.95 0.83 -37.79
N ASP A 235 -12.03 0.49 -38.48
CA ASP A 235 -13.08 -0.37 -37.93
C ASP A 235 -12.47 -1.63 -37.29
N GLY A 236 -12.85 -1.91 -36.05
CA GLY A 236 -12.35 -3.05 -35.27
C GLY A 236 -11.00 -2.83 -34.56
N THR A 237 -10.43 -1.62 -34.57
CA THR A 237 -9.23 -1.34 -33.76
C THR A 237 -9.65 -1.17 -32.30
N PRO A 238 -9.19 -2.05 -31.36
CA PRO A 238 -9.47 -1.86 -29.94
C PRO A 238 -8.62 -0.69 -29.44
N LEU A 239 -9.15 0.52 -29.58
CA LEU A 239 -8.52 1.69 -29.01
C LEU A 239 -8.67 1.64 -27.51
N PRO A 240 -7.55 1.54 -26.77
CA PRO A 240 -7.64 1.58 -25.35
C PRO A 240 -7.89 3.02 -24.92
N TRP A 241 -8.97 3.23 -24.20
CA TRP A 241 -9.27 4.52 -23.55
C TRP A 241 -8.11 4.98 -22.65
N TRP A 242 -7.21 4.08 -22.21
CA TRP A 242 -5.99 4.38 -21.45
C TRP A 242 -4.74 4.76 -22.28
N LEU A 243 -4.79 4.69 -23.62
CA LEU A 243 -3.68 5.13 -24.49
C LEU A 243 -3.76 6.60 -24.91
N ILE A 244 -4.83 7.29 -24.53
CA ILE A 244 -5.08 8.67 -24.93
C ILE A 244 -4.33 9.61 -23.97
N ARG A 245 -3.46 10.48 -24.53
CA ARG A 245 -2.61 11.45 -23.82
C ARG A 245 -3.31 12.80 -23.62
#